data_AF-A0A1V8V5L8-F1
#
_entry.id   AF-A0A1V8V5L8-F1
#
_cell.length_a   1.000
_cell.length_b   1.000
_cell.length_c   1.000
_cell.angle_alpha   90.00
_cell.angle_beta   90.00
_cell.angle_gamma   90.00
#
_symmetry.space_group_name_H-M   'P 1'
#
loop_
_entity.id
_entity.type
_entity.pdbx_description
1 polymer ?
#
loop_
_entity_poly.entity_id
_entity_poly.type
_entity_poly.pdbx_seq_one_letter_code
_entity_poly.pdbx_strand_id
1 'polypeptide(L)'
;MKLFATILALLLAACSTASAYEGPDWGRGWCRSLHPKVWGAINTFCNEGYSGRNPIFTGDNWATNGVRNGKAWVRIAQSCGDRQYVPWDVCFKQFYDMCIYGTKERGEANRDYGRNGCQHWIINNPP
;
A
#
# COMPACT_ATOMS: atom_id res chain seq x y z
N MET A 1 -45.74 -10.75 16.38
CA MET A 1 -44.95 -11.01 15.16
C MET A 1 -44.47 -9.75 14.45
N LYS A 2 -45.26 -8.66 14.36
CA LYS A 2 -44.84 -7.39 13.70
C LYS A 2 -43.70 -6.63 14.40
N LEU A 3 -43.62 -6.71 15.74
CA LEU A 3 -42.58 -6.04 16.55
C LEU A 3 -41.17 -6.66 16.38
N PHE A 4 -41.08 -7.98 16.11
CA PHE A 4 -39.79 -8.63 15.88
C PHE A 4 -39.21 -8.30 14.50
N ALA A 5 -40.06 -8.15 13.48
CA ALA A 5 -39.64 -7.78 12.14
C ALA A 5 -39.11 -6.34 12.06
N THR A 6 -39.70 -5.41 12.82
CA THR A 6 -39.22 -4.01 12.89
C THR A 6 -37.91 -3.87 13.66
N ILE A 7 -37.69 -4.65 14.72
CA ILE A 7 -36.41 -4.64 15.45
C ILE A 7 -35.27 -5.23 14.60
N LEU A 8 -35.55 -6.30 13.85
CA LEU A 8 -34.55 -6.91 12.95
C LEU A 8 -34.16 -5.99 11.79
N ALA A 9 -35.13 -5.25 11.22
CA ALA A 9 -34.88 -4.28 10.15
C ALA A 9 -34.03 -3.07 10.62
N LEU A 10 -34.17 -2.64 11.87
CA LEU A 10 -33.35 -1.57 12.47
C LEU A 10 -31.91 -2.04 12.77
N LEU A 11 -31.72 -3.30 13.15
CA LEU A 11 -30.38 -3.88 13.38
C LEU A 11 -29.60 -4.11 12.07
N LEU A 12 -30.28 -4.45 10.97
CA LEU A 12 -29.66 -4.61 9.65
C LEU A 12 -29.27 -3.28 9.00
N ALA A 13 -29.97 -2.18 9.29
CA ALA A 13 -29.64 -0.85 8.75
C ALA A 13 -28.34 -0.26 9.35
N ALA A 14 -27.96 -0.65 10.57
CA ALA A 14 -26.76 -0.16 11.26
C ALA A 14 -25.44 -0.79 10.77
N CYS A 15 -25.49 -1.89 9.99
CA CYS A 15 -24.31 -2.52 9.39
C CYS A 15 -23.95 -1.97 8.00
N SER A 16 -24.61 -0.90 7.55
CA SER A 16 -24.39 -0.32 6.23
C SER A 16 -23.10 0.52 6.21
N THR A 17 -21.99 -0.18 5.96
CA THR A 17 -20.76 0.32 5.32
C THR A 17 -20.07 1.50 5.97
N ALA A 18 -19.59 1.34 7.21
CA ALA A 18 -18.32 1.95 7.57
C ALA A 18 -17.21 1.16 6.86
N SER A 19 -16.92 1.48 5.60
CA SER A 19 -15.58 1.29 5.08
C SER A 19 -14.69 2.13 5.99
N ALA A 20 -14.07 1.49 6.99
CA ALA A 20 -13.06 2.16 7.79
C ALA A 20 -12.01 2.61 6.77
N TYR A 21 -11.94 3.91 6.52
CA TYR A 21 -10.83 4.48 5.79
C TYR A 21 -9.59 4.21 6.63
N GLU A 22 -8.95 3.09 6.34
CA GLU A 22 -7.65 2.76 6.88
C GLU A 22 -6.69 3.73 6.20
N GLY A 23 -6.43 4.84 6.89
CA GLY A 23 -5.60 5.90 6.39
C GLY A 23 -4.16 5.44 6.10
N PRO A 24 -3.24 6.39 5.81
CA PRO A 24 -1.85 6.11 5.43
C PRO A 24 -1.06 5.29 6.48
N ASP A 25 -1.58 5.13 7.69
CA ASP A 25 -0.97 4.34 8.76
C ASP A 25 -1.45 2.88 8.80
N TRP A 26 -2.31 2.47 7.86
CA TRP A 26 -2.71 1.08 7.69
C TRP A 26 -1.50 0.15 7.64
N GLY A 27 -1.49 -0.87 8.49
CA GLY A 27 -0.42 -1.88 8.47
C GLY A 27 0.98 -1.39 8.86
N ARG A 28 1.19 -0.09 9.08
CA ARG A 28 2.51 0.51 9.38
C ARG A 28 3.16 -0.18 10.58
N GLY A 29 2.42 -0.35 11.67
CA GLY A 29 2.90 -0.97 12.90
C GLY A 29 3.27 -2.45 12.74
N TRP A 30 2.42 -3.22 12.05
CA TRP A 30 2.68 -4.64 11.79
C TRP A 30 3.88 -4.84 10.86
N CYS A 31 3.94 -4.12 9.74
CA CYS A 31 5.09 -4.19 8.83
C CYS A 31 6.39 -3.80 9.55
N ARG A 32 6.37 -2.77 10.41
CA ARG A 32 7.53 -2.38 11.23
C ARG A 32 7.98 -3.49 12.17
N SER A 33 7.04 -4.19 12.80
CA SER A 33 7.32 -5.28 13.75
C SER A 33 7.90 -6.51 13.05
N LEU A 34 7.26 -6.95 11.96
CA LEU A 34 7.65 -8.16 11.23
C LEU A 34 8.89 -7.95 10.35
N HIS A 35 8.96 -6.81 9.66
CA HIS A 35 9.94 -6.55 8.59
C HIS A 35 10.49 -5.11 8.69
N PRO A 36 11.26 -4.77 9.74
CA PRO A 36 11.69 -3.38 10.02
C PRO A 36 12.51 -2.74 8.89
N LYS A 37 13.26 -3.54 8.12
CA LYS A 37 14.02 -3.06 6.96
C LYS A 37 13.11 -2.69 5.78
N VAL A 38 12.14 -3.55 5.46
CA VAL A 38 11.11 -3.27 4.45
C VAL A 38 10.32 -2.02 4.86
N TRP A 39 9.84 -1.97 6.10
CA TRP A 39 9.15 -0.79 6.64
C TRP A 39 9.94 0.51 6.45
N GLY A 40 11.23 0.52 6.78
CA GLY A 40 12.05 1.73 6.62
C GLY A 40 12.29 2.12 5.15
N ALA A 41 12.38 1.15 4.25
CA ALA A 41 12.44 1.42 2.81
C ALA A 41 11.13 2.04 2.30
N ILE A 42 9.97 1.48 2.69
CA ILE A 42 8.63 2.02 2.37
C ILE A 42 8.50 3.45 2.90
N ASN A 43 8.85 3.66 4.17
CA ASN A 43 8.73 4.97 4.80
C ASN A 43 9.60 6.02 4.11
N THR A 44 10.79 5.66 3.66
CA THR A 44 11.63 6.59 2.91
C THR A 44 11.08 6.84 1.51
N PHE A 45 10.68 5.80 0.79
CA PHE A 45 10.14 5.90 -0.57
C PHE A 45 8.87 6.75 -0.64
N CYS A 46 7.88 6.46 0.20
CA CYS A 46 6.58 7.13 0.13
C CYS A 46 6.63 8.56 0.68
N ASN A 47 7.50 8.87 1.64
CA ASN A 47 7.61 10.24 2.16
C ASN A 47 8.15 11.25 1.14
N GLU A 48 8.79 10.81 0.06
CA GLU A 48 9.16 11.66 -1.07
C GLU A 48 7.92 12.42 -1.61
N GLY A 49 6.81 11.70 -1.78
CA GLY A 49 5.55 12.25 -2.26
C GLY A 49 4.76 13.08 -1.25
N TYR A 50 5.14 13.08 0.03
CA TYR A 50 4.32 13.66 1.11
C TYR A 50 4.14 15.17 1.01
N SER A 51 5.19 15.89 0.63
CA SER A 51 5.16 17.36 0.60
C SER A 51 4.46 17.95 -0.63
N GLY A 52 3.98 17.11 -1.55
CA GLY A 52 3.45 17.53 -2.85
C GLY A 52 4.48 18.18 -3.78
N ARG A 53 5.71 18.43 -3.31
CA ARG A 53 6.80 19.02 -4.10
C ARG A 53 7.43 18.01 -5.06
N ASN A 54 7.48 16.74 -4.65
CA ASN A 54 8.06 15.65 -5.42
C ASN A 54 7.00 14.55 -5.63
N PRO A 55 5.95 14.81 -6.43
CA PRO A 55 4.95 13.79 -6.72
C PRO A 55 5.61 12.56 -7.34
N ILE A 56 5.23 11.37 -6.85
CA ILE A 56 5.74 10.12 -7.38
C ILE A 56 4.92 9.74 -8.60
N PHE A 57 5.59 9.58 -9.74
CA PHE A 57 5.00 8.97 -10.92
C PHE A 57 5.75 7.70 -11.29
N THR A 58 5.04 6.69 -11.78
CA THR A 58 5.69 5.55 -12.42
C THR A 58 6.52 6.01 -13.61
N GLY A 59 7.62 5.30 -13.89
CA GLY A 59 8.57 5.65 -14.94
C GLY A 59 9.58 6.73 -14.55
N ASP A 60 9.39 7.45 -13.45
CA ASP A 60 10.43 8.34 -12.93
C ASP A 60 11.60 7.56 -12.34
N ASN A 61 12.76 8.22 -12.29
CA ASN A 61 13.97 7.69 -11.67
C ASN A 61 13.72 7.28 -10.21
N TRP A 62 12.99 8.07 -9.42
CA TRP A 62 12.68 7.72 -8.03
C TRP A 62 11.86 6.42 -7.95
N ALA A 63 10.76 6.34 -8.70
CA ALA A 63 9.90 5.17 -8.71
C ALA A 63 10.61 3.91 -9.24
N THR A 64 11.39 4.06 -10.31
CA THR A 64 12.05 2.96 -11.03
C THR A 64 13.26 2.42 -10.27
N ASN A 65 14.14 3.32 -9.80
CA ASN A 65 15.33 2.94 -9.03
C ASN A 65 14.96 2.49 -7.62
N GLY A 66 13.88 3.05 -7.06
CA GLY A 66 13.39 2.69 -5.75
C GLY A 66 14.31 3.12 -4.61
N VAL A 67 13.98 2.67 -3.40
CA VAL A 67 14.73 2.97 -2.18
C VAL A 67 15.14 1.69 -1.47
N ARG A 68 16.37 1.68 -0.95
CA ARG A 68 16.93 0.57 -0.17
C ARG A 68 17.04 0.93 1.30
N ASN A 69 16.87 -0.07 2.15
CA ASN A 69 17.23 -0.03 3.56
C ASN A 69 17.85 -1.37 3.97
N GLY A 70 19.19 -1.40 4.01
CA GLY A 70 19.92 -2.67 4.06
C GLY A 70 19.67 -3.48 2.79
N LYS A 71 19.27 -4.75 2.96
CA LYS A 71 18.93 -5.64 1.84
C LYS A 71 17.53 -5.40 1.27
N ALA A 72 16.63 -4.78 2.05
CA ALA A 72 15.29 -4.47 1.59
C ALA A 72 15.31 -3.38 0.51
N TRP A 73 14.49 -3.55 -0.51
CA TRP A 73 14.37 -2.64 -1.65
C TRP A 73 12.91 -2.54 -2.09
N VAL A 74 12.39 -1.33 -2.21
CA VAL A 74 11.03 -1.05 -2.68
C VAL A 74 11.07 -0.17 -3.91
N ARG A 75 10.22 -0.47 -4.90
CA ARG A 75 10.12 0.31 -6.15
C ARG A 75 8.77 0.11 -6.81
N ILE A 76 8.45 1.00 -7.75
CA ILE A 76 7.26 0.91 -8.59
C ILE A 76 7.70 1.05 -10.05
N ALA A 77 7.60 -0.04 -10.81
CA ALA A 77 7.86 -0.04 -12.23
C ALA A 77 6.60 0.36 -13.03
N GLN A 78 6.84 0.87 -14.24
CA GLN A 78 5.80 1.16 -15.21
C GLN A 78 5.71 0.00 -16.21
N SER A 79 4.50 -0.52 -16.46
CA SER A 79 4.30 -1.64 -17.39
C SER A 79 3.54 -1.28 -18.68
N CYS A 80 2.86 -0.13 -18.76
CA CYS A 80 1.95 0.18 -19.88
C CYS A 80 2.31 1.41 -20.74
N GLY A 81 3.54 1.94 -20.66
CA GLY A 81 3.95 3.07 -21.53
C GLY A 81 3.40 4.44 -21.15
N ASP A 82 2.34 4.51 -20.32
CA ASP A 82 1.86 5.73 -19.67
C ASP A 82 2.39 5.86 -18.23
N ARG A 83 2.88 7.05 -17.88
CA ARG A 83 3.26 7.38 -16.50
C ARG A 83 2.01 7.61 -15.66
N GLN A 84 1.98 7.06 -14.45
CA GLN A 84 0.83 7.16 -13.55
C GLN A 84 1.23 7.76 -12.21
N TYR A 85 0.42 8.71 -11.74
CA TYR A 85 0.59 9.31 -10.42
C TYR A 85 0.32 8.27 -9.32
N VAL A 86 1.14 8.34 -8.27
CA VAL A 86 1.01 7.54 -7.06
C VAL A 86 0.69 8.48 -5.90
N PRO A 87 -0.58 8.54 -5.46
CA PRO A 87 -0.95 9.32 -4.28
C PRO A 87 -0.19 8.83 -3.04
N TRP A 88 0.22 9.77 -2.18
CA TRP A 88 1.05 9.49 -1.02
C TRP A 88 0.43 8.49 -0.04
N ASP A 89 -0.85 8.64 0.25
CA ASP A 89 -1.64 7.76 1.11
C ASP A 89 -1.77 6.36 0.51
N VAL A 90 -2.02 6.30 -0.80
CA VAL A 90 -2.09 5.05 -1.57
C VAL A 90 -0.73 4.35 -1.59
N CYS A 91 0.38 5.09 -1.67
CA CYS A 91 1.74 4.56 -1.57
C CYS A 91 1.94 3.76 -0.30
N PHE A 92 1.60 4.37 0.84
CA PHE A 92 1.72 3.69 2.11
C PHE A 92 0.77 2.51 2.22
N LYS A 93 -0.50 2.67 1.86
CA LYS A 93 -1.49 1.60 1.98
C LYS A 93 -1.09 0.37 1.18
N GLN A 94 -0.73 0.51 -0.09
CA GLN A 94 -0.39 -0.62 -0.95
C GLN A 94 0.90 -1.33 -0.50
N PHE A 95 1.96 -0.57 -0.20
CA PHE A 95 3.21 -1.19 0.25
C PHE A 95 3.09 -1.86 1.62
N TYR A 96 2.34 -1.30 2.58
CA TYR A 96 2.16 -1.96 3.87
C TYR A 96 1.25 -3.19 3.76
N ASP A 97 0.22 -3.16 2.91
CA ASP A 97 -0.59 -4.34 2.60
C ASP A 97 0.29 -5.47 2.02
N MET A 98 1.13 -5.13 1.03
CA MET A 98 2.13 -6.04 0.46
C MET A 98 3.15 -6.55 1.49
N CYS A 99 3.58 -5.71 2.43
CA CYS A 99 4.54 -6.09 3.46
C CYS A 99 3.95 -7.13 4.43
N ILE A 100 2.67 -7.01 4.78
CA ILE A 100 2.00 -7.90 5.76
C ILE A 100 1.49 -9.17 5.09
N TYR A 101 0.86 -9.04 3.93
CA TYR A 101 0.19 -10.14 3.22
C TYR A 101 0.95 -10.58 1.97
N GLY A 102 2.23 -10.24 1.91
CA GLY A 102 3.15 -10.71 0.88
C GLY A 102 3.26 -12.22 0.88
N THR A 103 3.61 -12.79 -0.27
CA THR A 103 3.67 -14.25 -0.46
C THR A 103 4.92 -14.89 0.15
N LYS A 104 5.83 -14.11 0.73
CA LYS A 104 7.14 -14.58 1.21
C LYS A 104 7.44 -14.09 2.62
N GLU A 105 8.10 -14.94 3.40
CA GLU A 105 8.35 -14.78 4.84
C GLU A 105 9.12 -13.52 5.26
N ARG A 106 9.79 -12.85 4.32
CA ARG A 106 10.65 -11.68 4.59
C ARG A 106 10.01 -10.34 4.22
N GLY A 107 8.69 -10.33 4.03
CA GLY A 107 7.91 -9.15 3.61
C GLY A 107 8.05 -8.84 2.13
N GLU A 108 8.54 -9.78 1.34
CA GLU A 108 8.69 -9.61 -0.11
C GLU A 108 7.34 -9.87 -0.80
N ALA A 109 7.06 -9.06 -1.82
CA ALA A 109 5.85 -9.19 -2.60
C ALA A 109 6.01 -8.47 -3.94
N ASN A 110 5.21 -8.90 -4.92
CA ASN A 110 5.05 -8.19 -6.18
C ASN A 110 3.55 -8.15 -6.47
N ARG A 111 3.00 -6.97 -6.77
CA ARG A 111 1.58 -6.79 -7.10
C ARG A 111 1.40 -5.68 -8.13
N ASP A 112 0.38 -5.83 -8.95
CA ASP A 112 -0.02 -4.84 -9.94
C ASP A 112 -1.17 -3.99 -9.41
N TYR A 113 -1.01 -2.68 -9.52
CA TYR A 113 -2.00 -1.67 -9.13
C TYR A 113 -2.09 -0.57 -10.19
N GLY A 114 -2.86 0.47 -9.88
CA GLY A 114 -3.09 1.60 -10.76
C GLY A 114 -4.02 1.29 -11.91
N ARG A 115 -4.16 2.26 -12.81
CA ARG A 115 -5.09 2.13 -13.95
C ARG A 115 -4.59 1.01 -14.85
N ASN A 116 -5.45 0.03 -15.14
CA ASN A 116 -5.19 -1.16 -15.95
C ASN A 116 -4.06 -2.07 -15.43
N GLY A 117 -3.70 -2.00 -14.14
CA GLY A 117 -2.60 -2.80 -13.58
C GLY A 117 -1.21 -2.35 -14.05
N CYS A 118 -1.09 -1.08 -14.45
CA CYS A 118 0.11 -0.56 -15.10
C CYS A 118 1.21 -0.08 -14.14
N GLN A 119 0.96 -0.17 -12.84
CA GLN A 119 1.94 0.09 -11.80
C GLN A 119 2.34 -1.25 -11.21
N HIS A 120 3.59 -1.66 -11.41
CA HIS A 120 4.12 -2.91 -10.88
C HIS A 120 4.94 -2.64 -9.61
N TRP A 121 4.34 -2.93 -8.46
CA TRP A 121 4.87 -2.64 -7.13
C TRP A 121 5.65 -3.81 -6.63
N ILE A 122 6.86 -3.54 -6.11
CA ILE A 122 7.81 -4.59 -5.78
C ILE A 122 8.44 -4.29 -4.42
N ILE A 123 8.47 -5.32 -3.58
CA ILE A 123 9.28 -5.39 -2.36
C ILE A 123 10.22 -6.60 -2.50
N ASN A 124 11.53 -6.35 -2.47
CA ASN A 124 12.55 -7.38 -2.36
C ASN A 124 13.25 -7.26 -1.01
N ASN A 125 13.62 -8.38 -0.40
CA ASN A 125 14.35 -8.43 0.87
C ASN A 125 15.16 -9.73 0.96
N PRO A 126 16.18 -9.90 0.09
CA PRO A 126 16.98 -11.11 0.04
C PRO A 126 17.64 -11.42 1.41
N PRO A 127 17.94 -12.71 1.68
CA PRO A 127 18.63 -13.15 2.89
C PRO A 127 19.96 -12.43 3.08
#